data_AF-V4B798-F1
#
_entry.id   AF-V4B798-F1
#
_cell.length_a   1.000
_cell.length_b   1.000
_cell.length_c   1.000
_cell.angle_alpha   90.00
_cell.angle_beta   90.00
_cell.angle_gamma   90.00
#
_symmetry.space_group_name_H-M   'P 1'
#
loop_
_entity.id
_entity.type
_entity.pdbx_description
1 polymer ?
#
loop_
_entity_poly.entity_id
_entity_poly.type
_entity_poly.pdbx_seq_one_letter_code
_entity_poly.pdbx_strand_id
1 'polypeptide(L)'
;MASFLEEIKSAKLKKSDHEIKDYSSPKLAGFISKQEITDYQNTCLDVNTEMWLHFLQDITFPSQFCEVKMKEAETFIKIFERLFRNLNPAQIAKVDLWSKLEVEEHEIIDSLSQRLDVVLKDVISRSAEGFAFVKTSSRSPKDAPMAMKRFGEVYKMFLNKLPEEKRQNENDQIVALLQAAFEAMKVSTSKEVMQFMLSSERIYQDLLLALEIKERYHENFV
;
A
#
# COMPACT_ATOMS: atom_id res chain seq x y z
N MET A 1 -31.39 30.84 -3.68
CA MET A 1 -30.83 29.52 -3.33
C MET A 1 -29.55 29.78 -2.56
N ALA A 2 -29.44 29.29 -1.33
CA ALA A 2 -28.19 29.41 -0.58
C ALA A 2 -27.11 28.58 -1.28
N SER A 3 -25.87 29.07 -1.27
CA SER A 3 -24.72 28.32 -1.76
C SER A 3 -24.53 27.07 -0.90
N PHE A 4 -24.17 25.94 -1.50
CA PHE A 4 -23.84 24.69 -0.79
C PHE A 4 -22.82 24.91 0.35
N LEU A 5 -21.91 25.88 0.21
CA LEU A 5 -20.97 26.27 1.26
C LEU A 5 -21.64 26.94 2.47
N GLU A 6 -22.74 27.66 2.27
CA GLU A 6 -23.53 28.24 3.37
C GLU A 6 -24.31 27.15 4.11
N GLU A 7 -24.83 26.17 3.39
CA GLU A 7 -25.53 25.02 3.98
C GLU A 7 -24.58 24.18 4.86
N ILE A 8 -23.35 23.90 4.41
CA ILE A 8 -22.34 23.20 5.21
C ILE A 8 -21.95 23.99 6.46
N LYS A 9 -21.77 25.32 6.35
CA LYS A 9 -21.46 26.17 7.52
C LYS A 9 -22.58 26.18 8.56
N SER A 10 -23.82 26.03 8.11
CA SER A 10 -25.01 26.00 8.98
C SER A 10 -25.29 24.62 9.58
N ALA A 11 -24.66 23.56 9.07
CA ALA A 11 -24.80 22.20 9.57
C ALA A 11 -24.16 22.10 10.96
N LYS A 12 -24.97 22.29 12.01
CA LYS A 12 -24.58 22.02 13.38
C LYS A 12 -24.41 20.51 13.53
N LEU A 13 -23.17 20.03 13.50
CA LEU A 13 -22.83 18.67 13.91
C LEU A 13 -23.38 18.46 15.33
N LYS A 14 -24.15 17.39 15.53
CA LYS A 14 -24.62 16.99 16.86
C LYS A 14 -23.39 16.88 17.76
N LYS A 15 -23.35 17.68 18.83
CA LYS A 15 -22.36 17.49 19.88
C LYS A 15 -22.59 16.10 20.46
N SER A 16 -21.58 15.25 20.34
CA SER A 16 -21.55 13.98 21.06
C SER A 16 -21.46 14.27 22.55
N ASP A 17 -22.29 13.60 23.36
CA ASP A 17 -22.20 13.65 24.82
C ASP A 17 -20.95 12.92 25.35
N HIS A 18 -20.26 12.19 24.47
CA HIS A 18 -18.98 11.55 24.73
C HIS A 18 -17.85 12.39 24.15
N GLU A 19 -16.75 12.49 24.89
CA GLU A 19 -15.50 13.09 24.42
C GLU A 19 -15.01 12.30 23.20
N ILE A 20 -15.18 12.86 22.00
CA ILE A 20 -14.62 12.29 20.78
C ILE A 20 -13.13 12.61 20.81
N LYS A 21 -12.34 11.61 21.20
CA LYS A 21 -10.89 11.70 21.12
C LYS A 21 -10.47 11.54 19.66
N ASP A 22 -9.93 12.59 19.08
CA ASP A 22 -9.36 12.55 17.74
C ASP A 22 -8.00 11.84 17.77
N TYR A 23 -7.98 10.60 17.29
CA TYR A 23 -6.76 9.81 17.15
C TYR A 23 -6.08 10.01 15.79
N SER A 24 -6.67 10.79 14.87
CA SER A 24 -6.13 11.02 13.53
C SER A 24 -5.07 12.13 13.47
N SER A 25 -5.01 12.97 14.50
CA SER A 25 -3.98 14.00 14.64
C SER A 25 -2.58 13.35 14.67
N PRO A 26 -1.67 13.72 13.76
CA PRO A 26 -0.32 13.15 13.73
C PRO A 26 0.37 13.48 15.06
N LYS A 27 0.91 12.46 15.75
CA LYS A 27 1.73 12.68 16.93
C LYS A 27 3.05 13.33 16.52
N LEU A 28 3.10 14.66 16.59
CA LEU A 28 4.28 15.47 16.22
C LEU A 28 5.39 15.39 17.28
N ALA A 29 5.03 15.13 18.53
CA ALA A 29 5.96 14.73 19.58
C ALA A 29 5.99 13.21 19.64
N GLY A 30 7.19 12.63 19.70
CA GLY A 30 7.37 11.19 19.88
C GLY A 30 6.67 10.67 21.15
N PHE A 31 6.53 9.36 21.26
CA PHE A 31 5.89 8.73 22.41
C PHE A 31 6.73 8.94 23.68
N ILE A 32 6.07 9.24 24.80
CA ILE A 32 6.72 9.60 26.06
C ILE A 32 7.08 8.33 26.85
N SER A 33 6.37 7.22 26.62
CA SER A 33 6.62 5.95 27.27
C SER A 33 6.54 4.75 26.32
N LYS A 34 7.18 3.64 26.71
CA LYS A 34 7.08 2.35 26.00
C LYS A 34 5.63 1.86 25.91
N GLN A 35 4.83 2.08 26.96
CA GLN A 35 3.43 1.67 26.97
C GLN A 35 2.63 2.39 25.88
N GLU A 36 2.84 3.71 25.72
CA GLU A 36 2.15 4.47 24.67
C GLU A 36 2.53 4.02 23.24
N ILE A 37 3.78 3.57 23.05
CA ILE A 37 4.23 2.98 21.77
C ILE A 37 3.46 1.67 21.54
N THR A 38 3.44 0.79 22.53
CA THR A 38 2.75 -0.51 22.45
C THR A 38 1.25 -0.33 22.20
N ASP A 39 0.58 0.60 22.90
CA ASP A 39 -0.85 0.87 22.71
C ASP A 39 -1.14 1.39 21.29
N TYR A 40 -0.27 2.27 20.77
CA TYR A 40 -0.38 2.76 19.41
C TYR A 40 -0.17 1.65 18.37
N GLN A 41 0.88 0.84 18.52
CA GLN A 41 1.15 -0.28 17.61
C GLN A 41 -0.01 -1.28 17.61
N ASN A 42 -0.57 -1.59 18.78
CA ASN A 42 -1.77 -2.43 18.89
C ASN A 42 -2.97 -1.83 18.14
N THR A 43 -3.19 -0.51 18.29
CA THR A 43 -4.27 0.18 17.57
C THR A 43 -4.07 0.12 16.05
N CYS A 44 -2.82 0.20 15.57
CA CYS A 44 -2.52 0.02 14.15
C CYS A 44 -2.87 -1.40 13.66
N LEU A 45 -2.60 -2.43 14.45
CA LEU A 45 -2.95 -3.82 14.12
C LEU A 45 -4.46 -4.09 14.20
N ASP A 46 -5.19 -3.37 15.06
CA ASP A 46 -6.65 -3.51 15.19
C ASP A 46 -7.41 -3.08 13.92
N VAL A 47 -6.78 -2.28 13.06
CA VAL A 47 -7.35 -1.79 11.79
C VAL A 47 -6.81 -2.51 10.55
N ASN A 48 -6.08 -3.63 10.74
CA ASN A 48 -5.70 -4.52 9.66
C ASN A 48 -6.94 -5.04 8.90
N THR A 49 -6.80 -5.31 7.61
CA THR A 49 -7.94 -5.59 6.70
C THR A 49 -8.76 -6.81 7.14
N GLU A 50 -8.10 -7.82 7.69
CA GLU A 50 -8.67 -9.05 8.23
C GLU A 50 -9.66 -8.76 9.37
N MET A 51 -9.42 -7.69 10.14
CA MET A 51 -10.23 -7.32 11.30
C MET A 51 -11.59 -6.75 10.88
N TRP A 52 -11.68 -6.10 9.71
CA TRP A 52 -12.89 -5.41 9.29
C TRP A 52 -13.52 -5.91 7.99
N LEU A 53 -12.80 -6.68 7.16
CA LEU A 53 -13.30 -7.08 5.84
C LEU A 53 -14.64 -7.81 5.94
N HIS A 54 -14.78 -8.73 6.89
CA HIS A 54 -16.02 -9.50 7.06
C HIS A 54 -17.25 -8.64 7.42
N PHE A 55 -17.07 -7.46 8.02
CA PHE A 55 -18.17 -6.52 8.29
C PHE A 55 -18.56 -5.70 7.05
N LEU A 56 -17.62 -5.46 6.14
CA LEU A 56 -17.79 -4.54 5.01
C LEU A 56 -17.76 -5.24 3.64
N GLN A 57 -17.63 -6.58 3.60
CA GLN A 57 -17.42 -7.35 2.38
C GLN A 57 -18.49 -7.11 1.30
N ASP A 58 -19.73 -6.82 1.70
CA ASP A 58 -20.86 -6.58 0.79
C ASP A 58 -20.84 -5.17 0.16
N ILE A 59 -20.08 -4.24 0.75
CA ILE A 59 -20.01 -2.83 0.34
C ILE A 59 -18.58 -2.35 0.06
N THR A 60 -17.62 -3.27 -0.02
CA THR A 60 -16.22 -3.02 -0.36
C THR A 60 -15.83 -3.81 -1.61
N PHE A 61 -14.59 -3.67 -2.05
CA PHE A 61 -14.07 -4.43 -3.18
C PHE A 61 -13.95 -5.93 -2.81
N PRO A 62 -14.28 -6.85 -3.73
CA PRO A 62 -13.95 -8.26 -3.54
C PRO A 62 -12.45 -8.42 -3.27
N SER A 63 -12.09 -9.10 -2.20
CA SER A 63 -10.70 -9.27 -1.76
C SER A 63 -10.44 -10.71 -1.34
N GLN A 64 -9.18 -11.14 -1.44
CA GLN A 64 -8.72 -12.44 -0.99
C GLN A 64 -7.39 -12.31 -0.26
N PHE A 65 -7.14 -13.23 0.67
CA PHE A 65 -5.92 -13.20 1.47
C PHE A 65 -4.90 -14.21 0.96
N CYS A 66 -3.63 -13.80 0.93
CA CYS A 66 -2.48 -14.68 0.83
C CYS A 66 -1.58 -14.44 2.05
N GLU A 67 -1.59 -15.40 2.98
CA GLU A 67 -0.84 -15.32 4.23
C GLU A 67 0.66 -15.09 3.98
N VAL A 68 1.20 -14.04 4.63
CA VAL A 68 2.64 -13.80 4.74
C VAL A 68 3.09 -14.37 6.07
N LYS A 69 4.02 -15.33 6.03
CA LYS A 69 4.56 -15.98 7.23
C LYS A 69 5.62 -15.10 7.87
N MET A 70 5.82 -15.28 9.17
CA MET A 70 6.83 -14.51 9.93
C MET A 70 8.23 -14.55 9.29
N LYS A 71 8.69 -15.74 8.87
CA LYS A 71 9.99 -15.89 8.17
C LYS A 71 10.04 -15.14 6.84
N GLU A 72 8.92 -15.08 6.13
CA GLU A 72 8.82 -14.31 4.89
C GLU A 72 8.93 -12.82 5.23
N ALA A 73 8.18 -12.30 6.20
CA ALA A 73 8.29 -10.90 6.62
C ALA A 73 9.71 -10.50 7.09
N GLU A 74 10.38 -11.37 7.87
CA GLU A 74 11.79 -11.19 8.25
C GLU A 74 12.70 -11.11 7.02
N THR A 75 12.43 -11.94 6.01
CA THR A 75 13.16 -11.94 4.73
C THR A 75 12.95 -10.64 3.95
N PHE A 76 11.72 -10.11 3.92
CA PHE A 76 11.42 -8.82 3.29
C PHE A 76 12.23 -7.68 3.92
N ILE A 77 12.26 -7.62 5.25
CA ILE A 77 13.01 -6.61 5.99
C ILE A 77 14.50 -6.71 5.67
N LYS A 78 15.07 -7.92 5.74
CA LYS A 78 16.49 -8.16 5.42
C LYS A 78 16.83 -7.69 4.00
N ILE A 79 16.01 -8.05 3.01
CA ILE A 79 16.20 -7.63 1.61
C ILE A 79 16.12 -6.11 1.50
N PHE A 80 15.11 -5.48 2.12
CA PHE A 80 14.93 -4.03 2.03
C PHE A 80 16.09 -3.26 2.68
N GLU A 81 16.53 -3.67 3.87
CA GLU A 81 17.66 -3.03 4.55
C GLU A 81 18.95 -3.14 3.74
N ARG A 82 19.19 -4.30 3.12
CA ARG A 82 20.40 -4.58 2.34
C ARG A 82 20.40 -3.86 0.99
N LEU A 83 19.27 -3.81 0.29
CA LEU A 83 19.20 -3.37 -1.10
C LEU A 83 18.66 -1.95 -1.29
N PHE A 84 17.75 -1.47 -0.43
CA PHE A 84 16.93 -0.28 -0.72
C PHE A 84 17.02 0.83 0.32
N ARG A 85 17.30 0.54 1.60
CA ARG A 85 17.25 1.51 2.72
C ARG A 85 17.98 2.84 2.48
N ASN A 86 19.11 2.80 1.79
CA ASN A 86 19.95 3.98 1.55
C ASN A 86 19.88 4.50 0.10
N LEU A 87 18.89 4.03 -0.67
CA LEU A 87 18.70 4.42 -2.06
C LEU A 87 17.58 5.45 -2.19
N ASN A 88 17.77 6.42 -3.10
CA ASN A 88 16.69 7.29 -3.53
C ASN A 88 15.82 6.61 -4.62
N PRO A 89 14.62 7.14 -4.93
CA PRO A 89 13.72 6.53 -5.91
C PRO A 89 14.36 6.27 -7.29
N ALA A 90 15.22 7.17 -7.78
CA ALA A 90 15.89 7.01 -9.07
C ALA A 90 16.94 5.88 -9.08
N GLN A 91 17.51 5.55 -7.91
CA GLN A 91 18.41 4.42 -7.73
C GLN A 91 17.64 3.11 -7.59
N ILE A 92 16.54 3.10 -6.82
CA ILE A 92 15.66 1.93 -6.66
C ILE A 92 15.22 1.40 -8.03
N ALA A 93 14.83 2.29 -8.95
CA ALA A 93 14.42 1.95 -10.31
C ALA A 93 15.44 1.15 -11.14
N LYS A 94 16.73 1.21 -10.76
CA LYS A 94 17.85 0.58 -11.48
C LYS A 94 18.30 -0.73 -10.83
N VAL A 95 17.77 -1.06 -9.65
CA VAL A 95 18.14 -2.29 -8.96
C VAL A 95 17.47 -3.46 -9.66
N ASP A 96 18.28 -4.37 -10.18
CA ASP A 96 17.80 -5.68 -10.59
C ASP A 96 17.66 -6.57 -9.35
N LEU A 97 16.46 -6.53 -8.75
CA LEU A 97 16.16 -7.22 -7.50
C LEU A 97 16.52 -8.72 -7.56
N TRP A 98 16.10 -9.38 -8.64
CA TRP A 98 16.17 -10.84 -8.75
C TRP A 98 17.60 -11.36 -8.85
N SER A 99 18.54 -10.62 -9.46
CA SER A 99 19.96 -11.03 -9.48
C SER A 99 20.72 -10.72 -8.19
N LYS A 100 20.09 -10.02 -7.24
CA LYS A 100 20.69 -9.60 -5.97
C LYS A 100 20.18 -10.38 -4.76
N LEU A 101 19.20 -11.25 -4.95
CA LEU A 101 18.72 -12.14 -3.89
C LEU A 101 19.73 -13.25 -3.62
N GLU A 102 19.87 -13.60 -2.34
CA GLU A 102 20.63 -14.77 -1.91
C GLU A 102 19.82 -16.06 -2.20
N VAL A 103 20.48 -17.22 -2.21
CA VAL A 103 19.82 -18.50 -2.53
C VAL A 103 18.64 -18.79 -1.60
N GLU A 104 18.83 -18.60 -0.29
CA GLU A 104 17.77 -18.81 0.70
C GLU A 104 16.61 -17.81 0.54
N GLU A 105 16.92 -16.57 0.14
CA GLU A 105 15.93 -15.53 -0.11
C GLU A 105 15.09 -15.89 -1.36
N HIS A 106 15.74 -16.40 -2.41
CA HIS A 106 15.05 -16.90 -3.60
C HIS A 106 14.04 -18.00 -3.25
N GLU A 107 14.43 -18.99 -2.47
CA GLU A 107 13.53 -20.10 -2.10
C GLU A 107 12.28 -19.61 -1.34
N ILE A 108 12.48 -18.67 -0.41
CA ILE A 108 11.38 -18.10 0.39
C ILE A 108 10.46 -17.25 -0.49
N ILE A 109 11.02 -16.37 -1.33
CA ILE A 109 10.25 -15.48 -2.19
C ILE A 109 9.54 -16.26 -3.30
N ASP A 110 10.15 -17.29 -3.86
CA ASP A 110 9.53 -18.13 -4.89
C ASP A 110 8.36 -18.94 -4.30
N SER A 111 8.51 -19.49 -3.10
CA SER A 111 7.44 -20.19 -2.39
C SER A 111 6.24 -19.28 -2.13
N LEU A 112 6.47 -18.06 -1.61
CA LEU A 112 5.41 -17.06 -1.43
C LEU A 112 4.80 -16.61 -2.77
N SER A 113 5.63 -16.41 -3.79
CA SER A 113 5.18 -16.00 -5.13
C SER A 113 4.28 -17.04 -5.78
N GLN A 114 4.54 -18.33 -5.56
CA GLN A 114 3.69 -19.42 -6.04
C GLN A 114 2.32 -19.42 -5.35
N ARG A 115 2.29 -19.24 -4.02
CA ARG A 115 1.04 -19.13 -3.26
C ARG A 115 0.23 -17.90 -3.71
N LEU A 116 0.90 -16.78 -3.88
CA LEU A 116 0.28 -15.55 -4.36
C LEU A 116 -0.24 -15.69 -5.78
N ASP A 117 0.49 -16.34 -6.68
CA ASP A 117 0.09 -16.51 -8.09
C ASP A 117 -1.23 -17.28 -8.22
N VAL A 118 -1.49 -18.26 -7.35
CA VAL A 118 -2.78 -18.96 -7.29
C VAL A 118 -3.92 -18.01 -6.94
N VAL A 119 -3.76 -17.22 -5.88
CA VAL A 119 -4.76 -16.24 -5.42
C VAL A 119 -4.97 -15.15 -6.47
N LEU A 120 -3.87 -14.62 -7.02
CA LEU A 120 -3.87 -13.56 -8.01
C LEU A 120 -4.60 -13.98 -9.28
N LYS A 121 -4.36 -15.20 -9.78
CA LYS A 121 -5.08 -15.75 -10.95
C LYS A 121 -6.58 -15.88 -10.70
N ASP A 122 -6.99 -16.34 -9.51
CA ASP A 122 -8.41 -16.42 -9.15
C ASP A 122 -9.07 -15.03 -9.11
N VAL A 123 -8.43 -14.05 -8.47
CA VAL A 123 -8.90 -12.65 -8.45
C VAL A 123 -8.97 -12.05 -9.85
N ILE A 124 -7.90 -12.18 -10.65
CA ILE A 124 -7.84 -11.64 -12.02
C ILE A 124 -8.90 -12.29 -12.91
N SER A 125 -9.12 -13.61 -12.81
CA SER A 125 -10.11 -14.31 -13.63
C SER A 125 -11.56 -13.86 -13.41
N ARG A 126 -11.84 -13.30 -12.23
CA ARG A 126 -13.16 -12.75 -11.87
C ARG A 126 -13.25 -11.23 -12.12
N SER A 127 -12.12 -10.57 -12.37
CA SER A 127 -12.04 -9.15 -12.65
C SER A 127 -12.31 -8.89 -14.14
N ALA A 128 -13.27 -8.03 -14.45
CA ALA A 128 -13.55 -7.61 -15.83
C ALA A 128 -12.36 -6.90 -16.49
N GLU A 129 -11.48 -6.31 -15.68
CA GLU A 129 -10.36 -5.50 -16.14
C GLU A 129 -9.05 -6.28 -16.34
N GLY A 130 -8.99 -7.55 -15.90
CA GLY A 130 -7.81 -8.39 -16.09
C GLY A 130 -6.58 -8.00 -15.26
N PHE A 131 -6.76 -7.24 -14.17
CA PHE A 131 -5.70 -6.91 -13.22
C PHE A 131 -6.21 -7.04 -11.77
N ALA A 132 -5.26 -7.05 -10.83
CA ALA A 132 -5.53 -6.90 -9.41
C ALA A 132 -4.82 -5.66 -8.84
N PHE A 133 -5.28 -5.22 -7.67
CA PHE A 133 -4.57 -4.30 -6.80
C PHE A 133 -4.17 -5.10 -5.56
N VAL A 134 -2.90 -5.02 -5.15
CA VAL A 134 -2.40 -5.79 -4.01
C VAL A 134 -1.82 -4.85 -2.95
N LYS A 135 -2.22 -5.07 -1.69
CA LYS A 135 -1.71 -4.38 -0.50
C LYS A 135 -1.28 -5.40 0.57
N THR A 136 -0.60 -4.97 1.63
CA THR A 136 -0.53 -5.75 2.87
C THR A 136 -1.80 -5.56 3.70
N SER A 137 -1.90 -6.21 4.86
CA SER A 137 -3.02 -6.06 5.79
C SER A 137 -3.35 -4.59 6.11
N SER A 138 -2.35 -3.72 6.23
CA SER A 138 -2.55 -2.31 6.58
C SER A 138 -2.45 -1.37 5.37
N ARG A 139 -1.37 -1.41 4.58
CA ARG A 139 -1.07 -0.39 3.54
C ARG A 139 -0.71 -1.00 2.19
N SER A 140 -0.87 -0.18 1.16
CA SER A 140 -0.42 -0.48 -0.21
C SER A 140 0.97 0.10 -0.47
N PRO A 141 1.79 -0.52 -1.35
CA PRO A 141 3.16 -0.11 -1.65
C PRO A 141 3.24 1.11 -2.59
N LYS A 142 2.49 2.20 -2.31
CA LYS A 142 2.30 3.33 -3.26
C LYS A 142 3.60 3.98 -3.73
N ASP A 143 4.62 3.96 -2.89
CA ASP A 143 5.95 4.51 -3.14
C ASP A 143 6.75 3.70 -4.18
N ALA A 144 6.58 2.37 -4.24
CA ALA A 144 7.39 1.52 -5.11
C ALA A 144 7.06 1.70 -6.61
N PRO A 145 5.80 1.64 -7.07
CA PRO A 145 5.47 1.88 -8.48
C PRO A 145 5.86 3.28 -8.94
N MET A 146 5.78 4.28 -8.06
CA MET A 146 6.16 5.67 -8.37
C MET A 146 7.66 5.82 -8.62
N ALA A 147 8.49 4.98 -8.00
CA ALA A 147 9.92 4.94 -8.24
C ALA A 147 10.28 4.29 -9.58
N MET A 148 9.38 3.55 -10.21
CA MET A 148 9.69 2.82 -11.45
C MET A 148 9.64 3.70 -12.70
N LYS A 149 10.49 3.38 -13.67
CA LYS A 149 10.54 4.05 -14.98
C LYS A 149 9.16 4.05 -15.70
N ARG A 150 8.41 2.95 -15.54
CA ARG A 150 7.06 2.79 -16.11
C ARG A 150 6.10 3.90 -15.68
N PHE A 151 6.20 4.43 -14.46
CA PHE A 151 5.30 5.48 -13.98
C PHE A 151 5.42 6.76 -14.83
N GLY A 152 6.64 7.18 -15.16
CA GLY A 152 6.86 8.35 -16.01
C GLY A 152 6.34 8.16 -17.44
N GLU A 153 6.40 6.94 -17.96
CA GLU A 153 5.86 6.58 -19.29
C GLU A 153 4.33 6.61 -19.29
N VAL A 154 3.71 6.04 -18.25
CA VAL A 154 2.25 6.05 -18.06
C VAL A 154 1.72 7.48 -17.84
N TYR A 155 2.43 8.30 -17.07
CA TYR A 155 2.07 9.71 -16.90
C TYR A 155 2.09 10.47 -18.22
N LYS A 156 3.16 10.32 -19.01
CA LYS A 156 3.24 10.92 -20.36
C LYS A 156 2.12 10.42 -21.28
N MET A 157 1.74 9.14 -21.18
CA MET A 157 0.61 8.61 -21.93
C MET A 157 -0.69 9.34 -21.57
N PHE A 158 -1.02 9.51 -20.29
CA PHE A 158 -2.24 10.23 -19.88
C PHE A 158 -2.18 11.72 -20.24
N LEU A 159 -1.02 12.37 -20.07
CA LEU A 159 -0.82 13.76 -20.47
C LEU A 159 -1.02 13.95 -21.98
N ASN A 160 -0.55 13.02 -22.80
CA ASN A 160 -0.71 13.08 -24.26
C ASN A 160 -2.15 12.82 -24.72
N LYS A 161 -3.01 12.22 -23.90
CA LYS A 161 -4.45 12.09 -24.20
C LYS A 161 -5.21 13.40 -24.02
N LEU A 162 -4.64 14.37 -23.31
CA LEU A 162 -5.26 15.69 -23.13
C LEU A 162 -5.03 16.57 -24.37
N PRO A 163 -6.00 17.45 -24.72
CA PRO A 163 -5.81 18.54 -25.66
C PRO A 163 -4.62 19.43 -25.27
N GLU A 164 -3.97 20.05 -26.26
CA GLU A 164 -2.75 20.84 -26.04
C GLU A 164 -2.96 21.97 -25.02
N GLU A 165 -4.11 22.66 -25.07
CA GLU A 165 -4.45 23.70 -24.10
C GLU A 165 -4.55 23.19 -22.65
N LYS A 166 -4.98 21.94 -22.47
CA LYS A 166 -5.10 21.30 -21.15
C LYS A 166 -3.78 20.76 -20.64
N ARG A 167 -2.83 20.43 -21.52
CA ARG A 167 -1.51 19.92 -21.08
C ARG A 167 -0.70 20.95 -20.29
N GLN A 168 -0.97 22.23 -20.48
CA GLN A 168 -0.32 23.32 -19.73
C GLN A 168 -1.07 23.69 -18.44
N ASN A 169 -2.27 23.13 -18.22
CA ASN A 169 -3.06 23.38 -17.02
C ASN A 169 -2.61 22.46 -15.88
N GLU A 170 -2.20 23.03 -14.75
CA GLU A 170 -1.72 22.28 -13.59
C GLU A 170 -2.77 21.29 -13.03
N ASN A 171 -4.05 21.66 -13.01
CA ASN A 171 -5.10 20.76 -12.52
C ASN A 171 -5.26 19.54 -13.43
N ASP A 172 -5.24 19.74 -14.74
CA ASP A 172 -5.32 18.63 -15.70
C ASP A 172 -4.05 17.74 -15.63
N GLN A 173 -2.87 18.32 -15.39
CA GLN A 173 -1.64 17.57 -15.14
C GLN A 173 -1.75 16.71 -13.87
N ILE A 174 -2.32 17.25 -12.78
CA ILE A 174 -2.56 16.51 -11.54
C ILE A 174 -3.54 15.36 -11.79
N VAL A 175 -4.61 15.58 -12.55
CA VAL A 175 -5.56 14.51 -12.93
C VAL A 175 -4.84 13.39 -13.70
N ALA A 176 -4.01 13.75 -14.68
CA ALA A 176 -3.22 12.77 -15.43
C ALA A 176 -2.21 12.02 -14.54
N LEU A 177 -1.60 12.71 -13.56
CA LEU A 177 -0.70 12.10 -12.58
C LEU A 177 -1.42 11.09 -11.68
N LEU A 178 -2.61 11.43 -11.19
CA LEU A 178 -3.43 10.54 -10.37
C LEU A 178 -3.87 9.30 -11.17
N GLN A 179 -4.31 9.48 -12.42
CA GLN A 179 -4.63 8.37 -13.32
C GLN A 179 -3.42 7.46 -13.54
N ALA A 180 -2.23 8.04 -13.75
CA ALA A 180 -1.01 7.28 -13.89
C ALA A 180 -0.63 6.51 -12.62
N ALA A 181 -0.87 7.08 -11.44
CA ALA A 181 -0.60 6.42 -10.17
C ALA A 181 -1.52 5.21 -9.98
N PHE A 182 -2.81 5.32 -10.30
CA PHE A 182 -3.72 4.18 -10.29
C PHE A 182 -3.30 3.09 -11.28
N GLU A 183 -2.96 3.48 -12.50
CA GLU A 183 -2.53 2.54 -13.54
C GLU A 183 -1.21 1.83 -13.17
N ALA A 184 -0.27 2.52 -12.53
CA ALA A 184 0.99 1.93 -12.09
C ALA A 184 0.83 0.92 -10.94
N MET A 185 -0.25 0.99 -10.17
CA MET A 185 -0.55 0.03 -9.09
C MET A 185 -1.28 -1.23 -9.58
N LYS A 186 -1.68 -1.30 -10.86
CA LYS A 186 -2.27 -2.49 -11.45
C LYS A 186 -1.21 -3.55 -11.66
N VAL A 187 -1.42 -4.74 -11.10
CA VAL A 187 -0.54 -5.89 -11.25
C VAL A 187 -1.25 -7.05 -11.92
N SER A 188 -0.48 -7.84 -12.66
CA SER A 188 -0.97 -9.00 -13.41
C SER A 188 -0.23 -10.30 -13.06
N THR A 189 0.91 -10.19 -12.39
CA THR A 189 1.76 -11.33 -12.02
C THR A 189 2.28 -11.21 -10.59
N SER A 190 2.54 -12.34 -9.94
CA SER A 190 3.15 -12.36 -8.60
C SER A 190 4.55 -11.73 -8.60
N LYS A 191 5.30 -11.85 -9.70
CA LYS A 191 6.61 -11.20 -9.86
C LYS A 191 6.54 -9.68 -9.77
N GLU A 192 5.55 -9.05 -10.40
CA GLU A 192 5.32 -7.59 -10.28
C GLU A 192 4.98 -7.22 -8.84
N VAL A 193 4.12 -8.01 -8.17
CA VAL A 193 3.76 -7.78 -6.77
C VAL A 193 4.99 -7.86 -5.88
N MET A 194 5.81 -8.91 -6.00
CA MET A 194 7.03 -9.05 -5.20
C MET A 194 7.99 -7.90 -5.43
N GLN A 195 8.17 -7.45 -6.67
CA GLN A 195 8.98 -6.29 -6.98
C GLN A 195 8.50 -5.04 -6.21
N PHE A 196 7.20 -4.80 -6.15
CA PHE A 196 6.63 -3.64 -5.44
C PHE A 196 6.76 -3.79 -3.92
N MET A 197 6.39 -4.96 -3.38
CA MET A 197 6.37 -5.18 -1.95
C MET A 197 7.79 -5.19 -1.35
N LEU A 198 8.77 -5.78 -2.04
CA LEU A 198 10.17 -5.84 -1.57
C LEU A 198 10.91 -4.51 -1.67
N SER A 199 10.46 -3.58 -2.52
CA SER A 199 11.09 -2.27 -2.72
C SER A 199 10.34 -1.10 -2.08
N SER A 200 9.24 -1.36 -1.37
CA SER A 200 8.44 -0.34 -0.70
C SER A 200 8.89 -0.11 0.74
N GLU A 201 9.23 1.14 1.07
CA GLU A 201 9.52 1.58 2.42
C GLU A 201 8.27 1.48 3.32
N ARG A 202 7.09 1.75 2.75
CA ARG A 202 5.82 1.64 3.49
C ARG A 202 5.60 0.21 3.99
N ILE A 203 5.81 -0.77 3.11
CA ILE A 203 5.67 -2.19 3.47
C ILE A 203 6.74 -2.61 4.46
N TYR A 204 7.99 -2.19 4.26
CA TYR A 204 9.06 -2.41 5.23
C TYR A 204 8.68 -1.93 6.65
N GLN A 205 8.13 -0.72 6.76
CA GLN A 205 7.67 -0.16 8.04
C GLN A 205 6.50 -0.95 8.64
N ASP A 206 5.57 -1.46 7.83
CA ASP A 206 4.46 -2.29 8.31
C ASP A 206 4.96 -3.61 8.89
N LEU A 207 5.87 -4.28 8.17
CA LEU A 207 6.42 -5.56 8.62
C LEU A 207 7.26 -5.41 9.89
N LEU A 208 7.98 -4.30 10.06
CA LEU A 208 8.66 -3.99 11.32
C LEU A 208 7.67 -3.90 12.48
N LEU A 209 6.55 -3.20 12.29
CA LEU A 209 5.52 -3.06 13.32
C LEU A 209 4.88 -4.42 13.64
N ALA A 210 4.53 -5.21 12.62
CA ALA A 210 3.92 -6.52 12.80
C ALA A 210 4.85 -7.51 13.53
N LEU A 211 6.15 -7.47 13.26
CA LEU A 211 7.13 -8.36 13.92
C LEU A 211 7.49 -7.94 15.34
N GLU A 212 7.27 -6.68 15.73
CA GLU A 212 7.49 -6.20 17.11
C GLU A 212 6.53 -6.88 18.10
N ILE A 213 5.31 -7.23 17.66
CA ILE A 213 4.27 -7.87 18.48
C ILE A 213 3.99 -9.28 17.95
N LYS A 214 4.94 -10.20 18.13
CA LYS A 214 4.92 -11.55 17.53
C LYS A 214 3.67 -12.35 17.86
N GLU A 215 3.09 -12.17 19.04
CA GLU A 215 1.88 -12.87 19.49
C GLU A 215 0.63 -12.46 18.68
N ARG A 216 0.68 -11.30 18.03
CA ARG A 216 -0.40 -10.75 17.21
C ARG A 216 -0.09 -10.83 15.71
N TYR A 217 1.01 -11.47 15.32
CA TYR A 217 1.42 -11.52 13.93
C TYR A 217 0.36 -12.25 13.09
N HIS A 218 -0.29 -11.49 12.21
CA HIS A 218 -1.25 -11.99 11.24
C HIS A 218 -1.25 -11.03 10.06
N GLU A 219 -0.34 -11.28 9.12
CA GLU A 219 -0.15 -10.45 7.93
C GLU A 219 -0.52 -11.22 6.67
N ASN A 220 -1.14 -10.53 5.73
CA ASN A 220 -1.52 -11.08 4.43
C ASN A 220 -1.19 -10.08 3.33
N PHE A 221 -0.99 -10.59 2.12
CA PHE A 221 -1.35 -9.83 0.93
C PHE A 221 -2.85 -9.88 0.72
N VAL A 222 -3.45 -8.73 0.42
CA VAL A 222 -4.88 -8.52 0.19
C VAL A 222 -5.12 -7.98 -1.21
#